data_AF-A0A2R8AG71-F1
#
_entry.id   AF-A0A2R8AG71-F1
#
_cell.length_a   1.000
_cell.length_b   1.000
_cell.length_c   1.000
_cell.angle_alpha   90.00
_cell.angle_beta   90.00
_cell.angle_gamma   90.00
#
_symmetry.space_group_name_H-M   'P 1'
#
loop_
_entity.id
_entity.type
_entity.pdbx_description
1 polymer ?
#
loop_
_entity_poly.entity_id
_entity_poly.type
_entity_poly.pdbx_seq_one_letter_code
_entity_poly.pdbx_strand_id
1 'polypeptide(L)'
;MRKPVQNVVTHDHLLALVPNGPVWQVDWGGIWSLWPELGILDICPQDPIHHAEGNVGTHTRMVVEALVADADWQGLPDVDRTNLFWAAVLHDVGKPAVTKHEDDGRITSRGHSRLGASIARELLWYAGSPFAWREALCGIIAHHQLPFWLIERPDPNRMAIETSWRCRPDHLCLHAKADAIGRKCEHQQSILESVSLAALTFQEANCWDQQFDFANDESRVAFFELEDRDPQYEAHEAFPCTVTVMSGLPGAGKDTWIGKHRPEHPVVSLDLIRDELGVSATDNQGQVIQAAHERAREHLRAGRDFVWNATNVTRQNRSRVLRLLRDYGARVEIVYLEPSPDQLRRQNRDRPDAVPEAVIDHLSKKLEPPRFWEAHEVNLV
;
A
#
# COMPACT_ATOMS: atom_id res chain seq x y z
N MET A 1 -6.47 -28.86 -25.29
CA MET A 1 -5.10 -28.53 -24.83
C MET A 1 -5.22 -28.01 -23.41
N ARG A 2 -4.85 -28.80 -22.39
CA ARG A 2 -4.90 -28.34 -20.99
C ARG A 2 -3.91 -27.18 -20.88
N LYS A 3 -4.38 -25.99 -20.46
CA LYS A 3 -3.46 -24.90 -20.08
C LYS A 3 -2.47 -25.47 -19.06
N PRO A 4 -1.16 -25.20 -19.18
CA PRO A 4 -0.22 -25.63 -18.16
C PRO A 4 -0.70 -25.07 -16.83
N VAL A 5 -0.74 -25.94 -15.81
CA VAL A 5 -0.90 -25.50 -14.43
C VAL A 5 0.30 -24.60 -14.17
N GLN A 6 0.11 -23.28 -14.23
CA GLN A 6 1.08 -22.37 -13.66
C GLN A 6 1.23 -22.81 -12.21
N ASN A 7 2.45 -23.17 -11.80
CA ASN A 7 2.74 -23.42 -10.39
C ASN A 7 2.21 -22.20 -9.64
N VAL A 8 1.12 -22.40 -8.88
CA VAL A 8 0.51 -21.31 -8.13
C VAL A 8 1.54 -20.94 -7.06
N VAL A 9 2.14 -19.77 -7.18
CA VAL A 9 3.04 -19.25 -6.14
C VAL A 9 2.21 -19.10 -4.88
N THR A 10 2.68 -19.64 -3.75
CA THR A 10 2.01 -19.58 -2.46
C THR A 10 2.89 -18.89 -1.43
N HIS A 11 2.32 -18.31 -0.38
CA HIS A 11 3.07 -17.67 0.70
C HIS A 11 4.15 -18.59 1.29
N ASP A 12 3.84 -19.85 1.57
CA ASP A 12 4.83 -20.82 2.09
C ASP A 12 5.99 -21.07 1.13
N HIS A 13 5.74 -21.00 -0.18
CA HIS A 13 6.78 -21.13 -1.20
C HIS A 13 7.70 -19.89 -1.18
N LEU A 14 7.13 -18.69 -0.99
CA LEU A 14 7.90 -17.46 -0.81
C LEU A 14 8.80 -17.53 0.43
N LEU A 15 8.26 -18.02 1.55
CA LEU A 15 9.03 -18.17 2.80
C LEU A 15 10.16 -19.21 2.66
N ALA A 16 9.90 -20.31 1.96
CA ALA A 16 10.89 -21.38 1.74
C ALA A 16 12.10 -20.94 0.90
N LEU A 17 11.95 -19.88 0.08
CA LEU A 17 13.03 -19.32 -0.74
C LEU A 17 13.88 -18.27 -0.02
N VAL A 18 13.50 -17.86 1.20
CA VAL A 18 14.31 -16.92 1.98
C VAL A 18 15.53 -17.65 2.55
N PRO A 19 16.76 -17.14 2.33
CA PRO A 19 17.97 -17.76 2.85
C PRO A 19 17.94 -17.90 4.37
N ASN A 20 18.46 -19.02 4.86
CA ASN A 20 18.59 -19.28 6.30
C ASN A 20 20.06 -19.58 6.67
N GLY A 21 20.41 -19.22 7.90
CA GLY A 21 21.74 -19.47 8.44
C GLY A 21 22.02 -20.96 8.66
N PRO A 22 23.31 -21.36 8.67
CA PRO A 22 24.50 -20.50 8.56
C PRO A 22 24.94 -20.22 7.11
N VAL A 23 24.26 -20.81 6.11
CA VAL A 23 24.72 -20.78 4.71
C VAL A 23 24.34 -19.49 4.00
N TRP A 24 23.18 -18.90 4.31
CA TRP A 24 22.72 -17.60 3.78
C TRP A 24 22.84 -17.46 2.25
N GLN A 25 22.60 -18.55 1.51
CA GLN A 25 22.71 -18.58 0.05
C GLN A 25 21.35 -18.30 -0.60
N VAL A 26 21.34 -17.42 -1.60
CA VAL A 26 20.14 -17.07 -2.37
C VAL A 26 19.90 -18.06 -3.52
N ASP A 27 18.70 -18.65 -3.58
CA ASP A 27 18.28 -19.47 -4.73
C ASP A 27 17.70 -18.58 -5.84
N TRP A 28 18.59 -18.04 -6.66
CA TRP A 28 18.20 -17.22 -7.80
C TRP A 28 17.33 -17.97 -8.81
N GLY A 29 17.58 -19.27 -9.02
CA GLY A 29 16.79 -20.07 -9.96
C GLY A 29 15.34 -20.21 -9.50
N GLY A 30 15.15 -20.54 -8.21
CA GLY A 30 13.83 -20.59 -7.58
C GLY A 30 13.12 -19.25 -7.64
N ILE A 31 13.75 -18.18 -7.14
CA ILE A 31 13.14 -16.84 -7.04
C ILE A 31 12.76 -16.27 -8.41
N TRP A 32 13.69 -16.25 -9.38
CA TRP A 32 13.46 -15.60 -10.67
C TRP A 32 12.46 -16.34 -11.56
N SER A 33 12.13 -17.59 -11.22
CA SER A 33 11.14 -18.41 -11.93
C SER A 33 9.70 -18.21 -11.45
N LEU A 34 9.50 -17.53 -10.30
CA LEU A 34 8.17 -17.37 -9.69
C LEU A 34 7.21 -16.56 -10.55
N TRP A 35 7.70 -15.45 -11.10
CA TRP A 35 6.90 -14.45 -11.77
C TRP A 35 7.61 -13.91 -13.01
N PRO A 36 6.93 -13.86 -14.17
CA PRO A 36 7.47 -13.23 -15.39
C PRO A 36 7.98 -11.80 -15.17
N GLU A 37 7.37 -11.06 -14.25
CA GLU A 37 7.75 -9.71 -13.84
C GLU A 37 9.22 -9.61 -13.42
N LEU A 38 9.77 -10.63 -12.77
CA LEU A 38 11.18 -10.66 -12.36
C LEU A 38 12.10 -10.85 -13.58
N GLY A 39 11.73 -11.71 -14.52
CA GLY A 39 12.48 -11.92 -15.76
C GLY A 39 12.58 -10.66 -16.63
N ILE A 40 11.57 -9.78 -16.59
CA ILE A 40 11.58 -8.51 -17.33
C ILE A 40 12.64 -7.55 -16.78
N LEU A 41 13.04 -7.66 -15.51
CA LEU A 41 14.07 -6.80 -14.92
C LEU A 41 15.43 -6.96 -15.59
N ASP A 42 15.75 -8.15 -16.10
CA ASP A 42 17.04 -8.44 -16.76
C ASP A 42 17.22 -7.72 -18.10
N ILE A 43 16.13 -7.24 -18.70
CA ILE A 43 16.15 -6.49 -19.96
C ILE A 43 15.85 -4.99 -19.77
N CYS A 44 15.51 -4.56 -18.56
CA CYS A 44 15.20 -3.17 -18.25
C CYS A 44 16.49 -2.38 -18.00
N PRO A 45 16.88 -1.45 -18.89
CA PRO A 45 18.13 -0.71 -18.74
C PRO A 45 18.04 0.30 -17.60
N GLN A 46 19.19 0.62 -17.00
CA GLN A 46 19.32 1.72 -16.05
C GLN A 46 20.30 2.77 -16.54
N ASP A 47 20.27 3.91 -15.87
CA ASP A 47 21.18 5.00 -16.14
C ASP A 47 22.63 4.63 -15.80
N PRO A 48 23.59 4.66 -16.74
CA PRO A 48 24.94 4.16 -16.50
C PRO A 48 25.77 5.01 -15.52
N ILE A 49 25.35 6.24 -15.20
CA ILE A 49 26.03 7.08 -14.19
C ILE A 49 25.59 6.68 -12.79
N HIS A 50 24.30 6.41 -12.60
CA HIS A 50 23.75 6.03 -11.30
C HIS A 50 23.76 4.51 -11.05
N HIS A 51 23.86 3.72 -12.11
CA HIS A 51 23.75 2.27 -12.12
C HIS A 51 24.73 1.66 -13.15
N ALA A 52 26.03 1.80 -12.92
CA ALA A 52 27.05 1.23 -13.80
C ALA A 52 27.05 -0.31 -13.83
N GLU A 53 26.32 -0.98 -12.93
CA GLU A 53 26.05 -2.41 -12.94
C GLU A 53 25.15 -2.88 -14.10
N GLY A 54 24.46 -1.95 -14.78
CA GLY A 54 23.74 -2.23 -16.02
C GLY A 54 22.22 -2.20 -15.87
N ASN A 55 21.58 -3.38 -15.76
CA ASN A 55 20.12 -3.50 -15.79
C ASN A 55 19.50 -3.62 -14.38
N VAL A 56 18.18 -3.46 -14.31
CA VAL A 56 17.42 -3.53 -13.05
C VAL A 56 17.55 -4.89 -12.37
N GLY A 57 17.58 -5.99 -13.13
CA GLY A 57 17.72 -7.34 -12.59
C GLY A 57 19.08 -7.57 -11.94
N THR A 58 20.17 -7.14 -12.55
CA THR A 58 21.53 -7.19 -11.97
C THR A 58 21.58 -6.39 -10.68
N HIS A 59 21.05 -5.16 -10.69
CA HIS A 59 20.99 -4.31 -9.51
C HIS A 59 20.21 -4.97 -8.38
N THR A 60 18.99 -5.45 -8.65
CA THR A 60 18.14 -6.13 -7.67
C THR A 60 18.85 -7.30 -7.00
N ARG A 61 19.58 -8.12 -7.77
CA ARG A 61 20.38 -9.22 -7.20
C ARG A 61 21.48 -8.70 -6.28
N MET A 62 22.21 -7.65 -6.69
CA MET A 62 23.24 -7.04 -5.85
C MET A 62 22.69 -6.46 -4.55
N VAL A 63 21.51 -5.83 -4.58
CA VAL A 63 20.83 -5.32 -3.38
C VAL A 63 20.48 -6.45 -2.42
N VAL A 64 19.90 -7.54 -2.92
CA VAL A 64 19.53 -8.69 -2.09
C VAL A 64 20.76 -9.40 -1.52
N GLU A 65 21.84 -9.58 -2.30
CA GLU A 65 23.08 -10.16 -1.78
C GLU A 65 23.68 -9.27 -0.67
N ALA A 66 23.66 -7.94 -0.84
CA ALA A 66 24.10 -7.00 0.17
C ALA A 66 23.25 -7.09 1.46
N LEU A 67 21.93 -7.22 1.31
CA LEU A 67 21.01 -7.39 2.44
C LEU A 67 21.25 -8.72 3.17
N VAL A 68 21.40 -9.82 2.45
CA VAL A 68 21.59 -11.17 3.02
C VAL A 68 22.93 -11.29 3.75
N ALA A 69 23.96 -10.58 3.29
CA ALA A 69 25.26 -10.50 3.95
C ALA A 69 25.26 -9.61 5.21
N ASP A 70 24.21 -8.83 5.45
CA ASP A 70 24.13 -7.87 6.55
C ASP A 70 23.77 -8.53 7.88
N ALA A 71 24.60 -8.31 8.90
CA ALA A 71 24.40 -8.90 10.23
C ALA A 71 23.12 -8.39 10.92
N ASP A 72 22.70 -7.14 10.66
CA ASP A 72 21.47 -6.59 11.23
C ASP A 72 20.26 -7.34 10.64
N TRP A 73 20.27 -7.60 9.32
CA TRP A 73 19.22 -8.39 8.67
C TRP A 73 19.20 -9.86 9.14
N GLN A 74 20.37 -10.48 9.27
CA GLN A 74 20.48 -11.86 9.78
C GLN A 74 19.97 -11.99 11.22
N GLY A 75 20.11 -10.93 12.02
CA GLY A 75 19.64 -10.85 13.40
C GLY A 75 18.14 -10.57 13.56
N LEU A 76 17.42 -10.22 12.48
CA LEU A 76 15.99 -9.95 12.55
C LEU A 76 15.15 -11.21 12.87
N PRO A 77 14.02 -11.05 13.57
CA PRO A 77 13.00 -12.10 13.67
C PRO A 77 12.58 -12.60 12.28
N ASP A 78 12.21 -13.88 12.17
CA ASP A 78 11.89 -14.50 10.87
C ASP A 78 10.81 -13.74 10.07
N VAL A 79 9.80 -13.21 10.75
CA VAL A 79 8.72 -12.44 10.10
C VAL A 79 9.25 -11.17 9.44
N ASP A 80 10.17 -10.47 10.10
CA ASP A 80 10.77 -9.22 9.62
C ASP A 80 11.83 -9.49 8.55
N ARG A 81 12.66 -10.52 8.77
CA ARG A 81 13.70 -10.96 7.85
C ARG A 81 13.12 -11.36 6.50
N THR A 82 12.07 -12.18 6.50
CA THR A 82 11.37 -12.62 5.29
C THR A 82 10.64 -11.47 4.60
N ASN A 83 10.05 -10.55 5.37
CA ASN A 83 9.39 -9.35 4.83
C ASN A 83 10.37 -8.46 4.07
N LEU A 84 11.50 -8.14 4.71
CA LEU A 84 12.52 -7.25 4.15
C LEU A 84 13.23 -7.87 2.95
N PHE A 85 13.46 -9.19 2.97
CA PHE A 85 13.99 -9.92 1.83
C PHE A 85 13.11 -9.77 0.59
N TRP A 86 11.80 -10.02 0.72
CA TRP A 86 10.88 -9.88 -0.40
C TRP A 86 10.63 -8.42 -0.80
N ALA A 87 10.77 -7.47 0.13
CA ALA A 87 10.81 -6.05 -0.21
C ALA A 87 11.99 -5.74 -1.15
N ALA A 88 13.19 -6.25 -0.84
CA ALA A 88 14.38 -6.06 -1.67
C ALA A 88 14.26 -6.73 -3.04
N VAL A 89 13.71 -7.95 -3.12
CA VAL A 89 13.49 -8.64 -4.40
C VAL A 89 12.53 -7.87 -5.31
N LEU A 90 11.54 -7.17 -4.75
CA LEU A 90 10.47 -6.52 -5.51
C LEU A 90 10.57 -4.99 -5.58
N HIS A 91 11.55 -4.35 -4.92
CA HIS A 91 11.59 -2.88 -4.75
C HIS A 91 11.51 -2.10 -6.07
N ASP A 92 12.10 -2.67 -7.13
CA ASP A 92 12.20 -2.08 -8.45
C ASP A 92 11.31 -2.74 -9.51
N VAL A 93 10.39 -3.63 -9.12
CA VAL A 93 9.53 -4.38 -10.05
C VAL A 93 8.66 -3.45 -10.94
N GLY A 94 8.45 -2.21 -10.51
CA GLY A 94 7.73 -1.19 -11.25
C GLY A 94 8.52 -0.49 -12.36
N LYS A 95 9.85 -0.57 -12.37
CA LYS A 95 10.70 0.18 -13.33
C LYS A 95 10.34 -0.13 -14.79
N PRO A 96 10.25 -1.40 -15.24
CA PRO A 96 10.02 -1.71 -16.66
C PRO A 96 8.79 -1.03 -17.29
N ALA A 97 7.75 -0.78 -16.49
CA ALA A 97 6.52 -0.16 -16.98
C ALA A 97 6.61 1.38 -17.13
N VAL A 98 7.61 2.02 -16.55
CA VAL A 98 7.75 3.49 -16.53
C VAL A 98 9.13 4.00 -16.95
N THR A 99 10.08 3.10 -17.27
CA THR A 99 11.41 3.48 -17.76
C THR A 99 11.32 4.19 -19.11
N LYS A 100 12.03 5.31 -19.24
CA LYS A 100 12.10 6.12 -20.45
C LYS A 100 13.55 6.53 -20.75
N HIS A 101 13.85 6.63 -22.03
CA HIS A 101 15.05 7.32 -22.52
C HIS A 101 14.69 8.79 -22.73
N GLU A 102 15.41 9.67 -22.05
CA GLU A 102 15.24 11.10 -22.16
C GLU A 102 16.07 11.67 -23.32
N ASP A 103 15.74 12.89 -23.77
CA ASP A 103 16.40 13.54 -24.92
C ASP A 103 17.89 13.85 -24.67
N ASP A 104 18.30 13.97 -23.41
CA ASP A 104 19.69 14.20 -22.97
C ASP A 104 20.50 12.90 -22.83
N GLY A 105 19.92 11.76 -23.23
CA GLY A 105 20.53 10.43 -23.16
C GLY A 105 20.48 9.79 -21.78
N ARG A 106 19.84 10.43 -20.78
CA ARG A 106 19.62 9.85 -19.44
C ARG A 106 18.49 8.83 -19.49
N ILE A 107 18.49 7.91 -18.52
CA ILE A 107 17.41 6.93 -18.35
C ILE A 107 16.70 7.23 -17.03
N THR A 108 15.38 7.43 -17.07
CA THR A 108 14.59 7.68 -15.86
C THR A 108 13.47 6.67 -15.71
N SER A 109 13.07 6.41 -14.47
CA SER A 109 11.94 5.53 -14.13
C SER A 109 11.00 6.22 -13.15
N ARG A 110 10.51 7.42 -13.50
CA ARG A 110 9.70 8.24 -12.60
C ARG A 110 8.38 7.53 -12.25
N GLY A 111 8.08 7.43 -10.95
CA GLY A 111 6.86 6.79 -10.45
C GLY A 111 6.94 5.27 -10.24
N HIS A 112 8.10 4.65 -10.48
CA HIS A 112 8.26 3.19 -10.36
C HIS A 112 7.96 2.67 -8.96
N SER A 113 8.28 3.41 -7.89
CA SER A 113 8.11 2.93 -6.51
C SER A 113 6.62 2.70 -6.17
N ARG A 114 5.75 3.66 -6.51
CA ARG A 114 4.30 3.52 -6.32
C ARG A 114 3.71 2.39 -7.18
N LEU A 115 4.13 2.30 -8.45
CA LEU A 115 3.66 1.25 -9.34
C LEU A 115 4.17 -0.13 -8.90
N GLY A 116 5.42 -0.24 -8.49
CA GLY A 116 6.05 -1.44 -7.97
C GLY A 116 5.34 -1.95 -6.73
N ALA A 117 4.98 -1.07 -5.80
CA ALA A 117 4.17 -1.44 -4.64
C ALA A 117 2.76 -1.93 -5.03
N SER A 118 2.20 -1.48 -6.16
CA SER A 118 0.92 -2.00 -6.67
C SER A 118 1.09 -3.40 -7.28
N ILE A 119 2.15 -3.61 -8.07
CA ILE A 119 2.47 -4.90 -8.68
C ILE A 119 2.76 -5.93 -7.58
N ALA A 120 3.64 -5.60 -6.62
CA ALA A 120 3.97 -6.47 -5.50
C ALA A 120 2.72 -6.85 -4.69
N ARG A 121 1.82 -5.91 -4.41
CA ARG A 121 0.55 -6.19 -3.72
C ARG A 121 -0.29 -7.22 -4.46
N GLU A 122 -0.45 -7.07 -5.77
CA GLU A 122 -1.22 -8.01 -6.59
C GLU A 122 -0.60 -9.41 -6.55
N LEU A 123 0.71 -9.53 -6.80
CA LEU A 123 1.44 -10.80 -6.78
C LEU A 123 1.31 -11.51 -5.42
N LEU A 124 1.48 -10.76 -4.33
CA LEU A 124 1.47 -11.30 -2.98
C LEU A 124 0.04 -11.63 -2.49
N TRP A 125 -0.98 -10.89 -2.94
CA TRP A 125 -2.38 -11.22 -2.67
C TRP A 125 -2.79 -12.52 -3.37
N TYR A 126 -2.40 -12.71 -4.64
CA TYR A 126 -2.60 -13.97 -5.34
C TYR A 126 -1.79 -15.13 -4.75
N ALA A 127 -0.65 -14.85 -4.15
CA ALA A 127 0.11 -15.84 -3.39
C ALA A 127 -0.51 -16.21 -2.03
N GLY A 128 -1.60 -15.54 -1.61
CA GLY A 128 -2.22 -15.76 -0.31
C GLY A 128 -1.39 -15.24 0.86
N SER A 129 -0.51 -14.26 0.63
CA SER A 129 0.30 -13.68 1.70
C SER A 129 -0.59 -12.92 2.69
N PRO A 130 -0.32 -13.03 4.01
CA PRO A 130 -1.07 -12.30 5.03
C PRO A 130 -1.08 -10.79 4.78
N PHE A 131 -2.21 -10.13 5.02
CA PHE A 131 -2.40 -8.71 4.75
C PHE A 131 -1.32 -7.83 5.39
N ALA A 132 -1.06 -8.01 6.69
CA ALA A 132 -0.11 -7.19 7.43
C ALA A 132 1.33 -7.33 6.88
N TRP A 133 1.75 -8.57 6.58
CA TRP A 133 3.06 -8.84 5.98
C TRP A 133 3.16 -8.20 4.59
N ARG A 134 2.15 -8.40 3.74
CA ARG A 134 2.12 -7.83 2.39
C ARG A 134 2.16 -6.31 2.39
N GLU A 135 1.34 -5.65 3.20
CA GLU A 135 1.27 -4.19 3.22
C GLU A 135 2.51 -3.53 3.82
N ALA A 136 3.13 -4.15 4.84
CA ALA A 136 4.41 -3.68 5.37
C ALA A 136 5.51 -3.66 4.30
N LEU A 137 5.61 -4.75 3.52
CA LEU A 137 6.53 -4.87 2.39
C LEU A 137 6.22 -3.82 1.32
N CYS A 138 4.95 -3.66 0.95
CA CYS A 138 4.55 -2.66 -0.06
C CYS A 138 4.83 -1.23 0.40
N GLY A 139 4.77 -0.96 1.72
CA GLY A 139 5.15 0.32 2.31
C GLY A 139 6.63 0.63 2.07
N ILE A 140 7.51 -0.35 2.28
CA ILE A 140 8.95 -0.23 1.99
C ILE A 140 9.15 0.05 0.50
N ILE A 141 8.57 -0.77 -0.39
CA ILE A 141 8.71 -0.58 -1.85
C ILE A 141 8.28 0.82 -2.29
N ALA A 142 7.16 1.32 -1.78
CA ALA A 142 6.64 2.63 -2.18
C ALA A 142 7.55 3.79 -1.76
N HIS A 143 8.38 3.62 -0.74
CA HIS A 143 9.22 4.67 -0.15
C HIS A 143 10.71 4.32 -0.15
N HIS A 144 11.13 3.23 -0.81
CA HIS A 144 12.45 2.61 -0.62
C HIS A 144 13.63 3.55 -0.84
N GLN A 145 13.42 4.56 -1.68
CA GLN A 145 14.45 5.53 -1.99
C GLN A 145 14.43 6.76 -1.06
N LEU A 146 13.35 7.00 -0.30
CA LEU A 146 13.20 8.17 0.58
C LEU A 146 14.42 8.44 1.47
N PRO A 147 15.05 7.44 2.11
CA PRO A 147 16.22 7.67 2.94
C PRO A 147 17.40 8.34 2.23
N PHE A 148 17.51 8.24 0.89
CA PHE A 148 18.61 8.87 0.16
C PHE A 148 18.53 10.40 0.10
N TRP A 149 17.37 11.01 0.40
CA TRP A 149 17.16 12.46 0.30
C TRP A 149 16.25 13.03 1.38
N LEU A 150 15.88 12.25 2.42
CA LEU A 150 14.95 12.71 3.46
C LEU A 150 15.38 14.06 4.04
N ILE A 151 16.65 14.17 4.43
CA ILE A 151 17.22 15.36 5.10
C ILE A 151 17.26 16.61 4.21
N GLU A 152 17.24 16.44 2.89
CA GLU A 152 17.26 17.55 1.92
C GLU A 152 15.86 18.12 1.64
N ARG A 153 14.81 17.47 2.18
CA ARG A 153 13.43 17.91 1.98
C ARG A 153 13.12 19.13 2.85
N PRO A 154 12.16 19.98 2.43
CA PRO A 154 11.79 21.17 3.19
C PRO A 154 11.32 20.88 4.62
N ASP A 155 10.63 19.75 4.84
CA ASP A 155 10.15 19.32 6.15
C ASP A 155 10.46 17.83 6.39
N PRO A 156 11.73 17.52 6.74
CA PRO A 156 12.18 16.14 6.91
C PRO A 156 11.50 15.47 8.11
N ASN A 157 11.19 16.24 9.16
CA ASN A 157 10.53 15.72 10.36
C ASN A 157 9.10 15.28 10.07
N ARG A 158 8.30 16.11 9.38
CA ARG A 158 6.95 15.73 8.95
C ARG A 158 6.98 14.50 8.06
N MET A 159 7.91 14.46 7.10
CA MET A 159 8.05 13.31 6.21
C MET A 159 8.46 12.03 6.96
N ALA A 160 9.28 12.15 8.01
CA ALA A 160 9.64 11.03 8.88
C ALA A 160 8.40 10.47 9.61
N ILE A 161 7.62 11.36 10.25
CA ILE A 161 6.36 11.01 10.93
C ILE A 161 5.40 10.34 9.94
N GLU A 162 5.16 10.97 8.80
CA GLU A 162 4.31 10.44 7.73
C GLU A 162 4.75 9.04 7.27
N THR A 163 6.06 8.83 7.14
CA THR A 163 6.63 7.55 6.70
C THR A 163 6.50 6.46 7.73
N SER A 164 6.65 6.76 9.03
CA SER A 164 6.50 5.78 10.11
C SER A 164 5.14 5.09 10.11
N TRP A 165 4.09 5.79 9.68
CA TRP A 165 2.75 5.25 9.52
C TRP A 165 2.60 4.36 8.27
N ARG A 166 3.43 4.55 7.25
CA ARG A 166 3.41 3.80 5.98
C ARG A 166 4.22 2.51 6.05
N CYS A 167 5.36 2.52 6.74
CA CYS A 167 6.24 1.39 6.97
C CYS A 167 7.17 1.65 8.15
N ARG A 168 7.73 0.58 8.73
CA ARG A 168 8.77 0.63 9.74
C ARG A 168 10.05 1.33 9.21
N PRO A 169 10.47 2.48 9.78
CA PRO A 169 11.62 3.22 9.26
C PRO A 169 12.96 2.53 9.42
N ASP A 170 13.15 1.73 10.47
CA ASP A 170 14.34 0.90 10.66
C ASP A 170 14.52 -0.13 9.53
N HIS A 171 13.44 -0.80 9.13
CA HIS A 171 13.46 -1.70 7.97
C HIS A 171 13.68 -0.93 6.67
N LEU A 172 13.05 0.24 6.51
CA LEU A 172 13.23 1.08 5.33
C LEU A 172 14.69 1.53 5.16
N CYS A 173 15.35 1.93 6.26
CA CYS A 173 16.75 2.33 6.23
C CYS A 173 17.69 1.14 6.02
N LEU A 174 17.38 -0.04 6.59
CA LEU A 174 18.13 -1.26 6.33
C LEU A 174 18.04 -1.68 4.85
N HIS A 175 16.85 -1.61 4.24
CA HIS A 175 16.70 -1.78 2.79
C HIS A 175 17.51 -0.74 2.01
N ALA A 176 17.37 0.54 2.34
CA ALA A 176 18.07 1.62 1.63
C ALA A 176 19.60 1.48 1.73
N LYS A 177 20.12 1.02 2.88
CA LYS A 177 21.54 0.67 3.06
C LYS A 177 21.98 -0.41 2.08
N ALA A 178 21.22 -1.51 1.99
CA ALA A 178 21.50 -2.59 1.04
C ALA A 178 21.39 -2.14 -0.42
N ASP A 179 20.40 -1.30 -0.74
CA ASP A 179 20.22 -0.70 -2.07
C ASP A 179 21.43 0.15 -2.43
N ALA A 180 21.87 1.05 -1.54
CA ALA A 180 23.07 1.86 -1.73
C ALA A 180 24.33 0.99 -1.96
N ILE A 181 24.54 -0.06 -1.17
CA ILE A 181 25.68 -1.00 -1.33
C ILE A 181 25.61 -1.74 -2.68
N GLY A 182 24.40 -2.08 -3.15
CA GLY A 182 24.17 -2.74 -4.43
C GLY A 182 24.37 -1.86 -5.67
N ARG A 183 24.56 -0.55 -5.52
CA ARG A 183 24.80 0.40 -6.64
C ARG A 183 26.27 0.49 -7.01
N LYS A 184 26.59 0.51 -8.30
CA LYS A 184 27.91 0.94 -8.79
C LYS A 184 27.82 2.36 -9.32
N CYS A 185 28.20 3.35 -8.50
CA CYS A 185 28.23 4.76 -8.87
C CYS A 185 29.30 5.53 -8.07
N GLU A 186 29.71 6.70 -8.58
CA GLU A 186 30.75 7.53 -7.94
C GLU A 186 30.34 8.08 -6.57
N HIS A 187 29.04 8.23 -6.31
CA HIS A 187 28.50 8.87 -5.12
C HIS A 187 27.94 7.88 -4.08
N GLN A 188 28.27 6.59 -4.17
CA GLN A 188 27.76 5.57 -3.26
C GLN A 188 27.93 5.93 -1.77
N GLN A 189 29.10 6.44 -1.39
CA GLN A 189 29.40 6.84 -0.02
C GLN A 189 28.47 7.97 0.47
N SER A 190 28.18 8.96 -0.37
CA SER A 190 27.26 10.05 -0.05
C SER A 190 25.83 9.54 0.15
N ILE A 191 25.40 8.54 -0.62
CA ILE A 191 24.09 7.90 -0.42
C ILE A 191 24.02 7.21 0.95
N LEU A 192 25.07 6.48 1.35
CA LEU A 192 25.13 5.82 2.66
C LEU A 192 25.12 6.83 3.83
N GLU A 193 25.77 7.96 3.66
CA GLU A 193 25.72 9.08 4.61
C GLU A 193 24.30 9.64 4.72
N SER A 194 23.61 9.86 3.59
CA SER A 194 22.20 10.30 3.59
C SER A 194 21.28 9.29 4.29
N VAL A 195 21.47 7.98 4.07
CA VAL A 195 20.71 6.94 4.80
C VAL A 195 20.94 7.03 6.30
N SER A 196 22.18 7.26 6.72
CA SER A 196 22.55 7.40 8.14
C SER A 196 21.90 8.65 8.75
N LEU A 197 21.89 9.78 8.03
CA LEU A 197 21.20 11.00 8.46
C LEU A 197 19.69 10.81 8.53
N ALA A 198 19.09 10.10 7.58
CA ALA A 198 17.67 9.77 7.60
C ALA A 198 17.31 8.94 8.84
N ALA A 199 18.15 7.95 9.21
CA ALA A 199 17.95 7.18 10.42
C ALA A 199 17.95 8.05 11.69
N LEU A 200 18.86 9.02 11.79
CA LEU A 200 18.86 10.00 12.88
C LEU A 200 17.56 10.83 12.90
N THR A 201 17.08 11.28 11.73
CA THR A 201 15.81 12.02 11.64
C THR A 201 14.63 11.22 12.19
N PHE A 202 14.53 9.93 11.86
CA PHE A 202 13.47 9.06 12.41
C PHE A 202 13.61 8.85 13.92
N GLN A 203 14.84 8.73 14.42
CA GLN A 203 15.11 8.61 15.87
C GLN A 203 14.74 9.88 16.62
N GLU A 204 15.12 11.05 16.11
CA GLU A 204 14.78 12.36 16.68
C GLU A 204 13.27 12.61 16.70
N ALA A 205 12.55 12.13 15.67
CA ALA A 205 11.10 12.16 15.60
C ALA A 205 10.41 11.09 16.49
N ASN A 206 11.16 10.24 17.21
CA ASN A 206 10.66 9.13 18.03
C ASN A 206 9.83 8.08 17.26
N CYS A 207 10.17 7.85 15.99
CA CYS A 207 9.44 6.94 15.12
C CYS A 207 10.36 5.99 14.33
N TRP A 208 11.50 5.60 14.94
CA TRP A 208 12.50 4.73 14.30
C TRP A 208 12.02 3.31 14.03
N ASP A 209 11.51 2.63 15.06
CA ASP A 209 11.07 1.23 15.03
C ASP A 209 9.56 1.09 15.25
N GLN A 210 8.85 2.22 15.31
CA GLN A 210 7.43 2.32 15.60
C GLN A 210 6.78 3.48 14.85
N GLN A 211 5.45 3.45 14.78
CA GLN A 211 4.67 4.58 14.29
C GLN A 211 4.81 5.76 15.25
N PHE A 212 4.80 6.98 14.72
CA PHE A 212 4.71 8.18 15.56
C PHE A 212 3.43 8.16 16.41
N ASP A 213 3.57 8.38 17.72
CA ASP A 213 2.48 8.35 18.68
C ASP A 213 1.77 9.71 18.74
N PHE A 214 0.60 9.79 18.10
CA PHE A 214 -0.26 10.98 18.17
C PHE A 214 -1.09 10.98 19.45
N ALA A 215 -1.39 12.16 20.01
CA ALA A 215 -2.16 12.29 21.24
C ALA A 215 -3.54 11.60 21.19
N ASN A 216 -4.19 11.61 20.03
CA ASN A 216 -5.44 10.89 19.75
C ASN A 216 -5.66 10.67 18.24
N ASP A 217 -6.77 10.01 17.89
CA ASP A 217 -7.11 9.67 16.51
C ASP A 217 -7.38 10.92 15.65
N GLU A 218 -8.03 11.93 16.23
CA GLU A 218 -8.29 13.20 15.55
C GLU A 218 -6.98 13.95 15.24
N SER A 219 -6.03 13.99 16.18
CA SER A 219 -4.70 14.57 15.96
C SER A 219 -3.97 13.90 14.81
N ARG A 220 -4.02 12.55 14.75
CA ARG A 220 -3.47 11.80 13.62
C ARG A 220 -4.12 12.19 12.31
N VAL A 221 -5.46 12.13 12.21
CA VAL A 221 -6.17 12.43 10.95
C VAL A 221 -5.88 13.88 10.52
N ALA A 222 -5.99 14.84 11.44
CA ALA A 222 -5.73 16.25 11.17
C ALA A 222 -4.30 16.50 10.69
N PHE A 223 -3.31 15.79 11.24
CA PHE A 223 -1.92 15.90 10.79
C PHE A 223 -1.77 15.52 9.32
N PHE A 224 -2.41 14.44 8.86
CA PHE A 224 -2.32 14.01 7.46
C PHE A 224 -3.21 14.82 6.50
N GLU A 225 -4.21 15.54 7.01
CA GLU A 225 -5.10 16.40 6.22
C GLU A 225 -4.57 17.83 6.05
N LEU A 226 -3.85 18.37 7.06
CA LEU A 226 -3.42 19.76 7.12
C LEU A 226 -1.88 19.87 7.08
N GLU A 227 -1.35 20.68 6.16
CA GLU A 227 0.11 20.78 5.90
C GLU A 227 0.91 21.37 7.06
N ASP A 228 0.33 22.28 7.85
CA ASP A 228 1.04 23.01 8.92
C ASP A 228 0.65 22.57 10.35
N ARG A 229 0.13 21.35 10.51
CA ARG A 229 -0.31 20.85 11.82
C ARG A 229 0.89 20.38 12.64
N ASP A 230 1.02 20.91 13.85
CA ASP A 230 1.98 20.42 14.84
C ASP A 230 1.63 18.96 15.21
N PRO A 231 2.56 18.00 15.07
CA PRO A 231 2.31 16.60 15.41
C PRO A 231 2.03 16.36 16.90
N GLN A 232 2.42 17.28 17.79
CA GLN A 232 2.16 17.20 19.23
C GLN A 232 0.83 17.85 19.64
N TYR A 233 0.12 18.50 18.70
CA TYR A 233 -1.16 19.12 18.99
C TYR A 233 -2.20 18.06 19.37
N GLU A 234 -2.79 18.20 20.56
CA GLU A 234 -3.93 17.40 21.00
C GLU A 234 -5.23 18.03 20.49
N ALA A 235 -5.88 17.33 19.57
CA ALA A 235 -7.13 17.79 19.01
C ALA A 235 -8.32 17.47 19.93
N HIS A 236 -9.27 18.38 19.98
CA HIS A 236 -10.49 18.18 20.76
C HIS A 236 -11.45 17.25 20.03
N GLU A 237 -11.80 16.12 20.66
CA GLU A 237 -12.72 15.13 20.11
C GLU A 237 -14.16 15.40 20.56
N ALA A 238 -14.95 15.99 19.66
CA ALA A 238 -16.40 16.13 19.84
C ALA A 238 -17.10 15.91 18.51
N PHE A 239 -17.57 14.67 18.32
CA PHE A 239 -18.20 14.24 17.10
C PHE A 239 -19.73 14.20 17.27
N PRO A 240 -20.53 14.81 16.38
CA PRO A 240 -21.98 14.78 16.46
C PRO A 240 -22.58 13.44 16.04
N CYS A 241 -21.82 12.62 15.30
CA CYS A 241 -22.20 11.27 14.89
C CYS A 241 -20.96 10.46 14.47
N THR A 242 -21.15 9.14 14.33
CA THR A 242 -20.18 8.21 13.77
C THR A 242 -20.67 7.65 12.43
N VAL A 243 -19.81 7.71 11.43
CA VAL A 243 -20.11 7.21 10.08
C VAL A 243 -19.14 6.08 9.72
N THR A 244 -19.72 4.93 9.37
CA THR A 244 -18.94 3.77 8.92
C THR A 244 -18.90 3.72 7.41
N VAL A 245 -17.71 3.83 6.85
CA VAL A 245 -17.45 3.79 5.41
C VAL A 245 -16.96 2.40 5.03
N MET A 246 -17.75 1.69 4.23
CA MET A 246 -17.34 0.40 3.70
C MET A 246 -16.34 0.58 2.56
N SER A 247 -15.37 -0.34 2.50
CA SER A 247 -14.39 -0.43 1.43
C SER A 247 -14.10 -1.90 1.12
N GLY A 248 -13.99 -2.25 -0.16
CA GLY A 248 -13.71 -3.62 -0.59
C GLY A 248 -14.28 -3.91 -1.97
N LEU A 249 -13.68 -4.88 -2.65
CA LEU A 249 -14.08 -5.30 -3.99
C LEU A 249 -15.56 -5.75 -4.03
N PRO A 250 -16.21 -5.70 -5.21
CA PRO A 250 -17.50 -6.37 -5.39
C PRO A 250 -17.42 -7.84 -4.99
N GLY A 251 -18.42 -8.34 -4.26
CA GLY A 251 -18.41 -9.71 -3.74
C GLY A 251 -17.65 -9.89 -2.42
N ALA A 252 -16.95 -8.88 -1.88
CA ALA A 252 -16.18 -9.01 -0.64
C ALA A 252 -17.01 -9.24 0.64
N GLY A 253 -18.34 -9.20 0.57
CA GLY A 253 -19.23 -9.43 1.71
C GLY A 253 -19.62 -8.18 2.51
N LYS A 254 -19.50 -6.97 1.93
CA LYS A 254 -19.86 -5.70 2.57
C LYS A 254 -21.29 -5.72 3.14
N ASP A 255 -22.29 -6.10 2.34
CA ASP A 255 -23.70 -6.11 2.78
C ASP A 255 -23.95 -7.11 3.90
N THR A 256 -23.31 -8.29 3.84
CA THR A 256 -23.36 -9.29 4.91
C THR A 256 -22.74 -8.75 6.20
N TRP A 257 -21.61 -8.03 6.10
CA TRP A 257 -20.98 -7.41 7.25
C TRP A 257 -21.87 -6.33 7.87
N ILE A 258 -22.50 -5.48 7.05
CA ILE A 258 -23.43 -4.45 7.51
C ILE A 258 -24.62 -5.08 8.24
N GLY A 259 -25.28 -6.06 7.62
CA GLY A 259 -26.45 -6.72 8.22
C GLY A 259 -26.13 -7.43 9.55
N LYS A 260 -24.89 -7.90 9.73
CA LYS A 260 -24.45 -8.54 10.98
C LYS A 260 -24.07 -7.54 12.07
N HIS A 261 -23.35 -6.47 11.73
CA HIS A 261 -22.72 -5.60 12.73
C HIS A 261 -23.43 -4.25 12.91
N ARG A 262 -24.19 -3.79 11.92
CA ARG A 262 -24.90 -2.50 11.90
C ARG A 262 -26.35 -2.63 11.40
N PRO A 263 -27.15 -3.60 11.89
CA PRO A 263 -28.51 -3.85 11.37
C PRO A 263 -29.48 -2.67 11.57
N GLU A 264 -29.24 -1.83 12.57
CA GLU A 264 -30.13 -0.71 12.92
C GLU A 264 -29.71 0.63 12.28
N HIS A 265 -28.52 0.68 11.66
CA HIS A 265 -28.01 1.92 11.08
C HIS A 265 -28.61 2.15 9.69
N PRO A 266 -29.05 3.38 9.36
CA PRO A 266 -29.37 3.74 7.98
C PRO A 266 -28.18 3.48 7.06
N VAL A 267 -28.45 3.01 5.83
CA VAL A 267 -27.40 2.71 4.85
C VAL A 267 -27.58 3.59 3.62
N VAL A 268 -26.58 4.44 3.37
CA VAL A 268 -26.44 5.16 2.10
C VAL A 268 -25.64 4.28 1.16
N SER A 269 -26.32 3.47 0.34
CA SER A 269 -25.70 2.57 -0.64
C SER A 269 -25.80 3.13 -2.04
N LEU A 270 -24.65 3.28 -2.71
CA LEU A 270 -24.64 3.72 -4.11
C LEU A 270 -25.28 2.67 -5.02
N ASP A 271 -25.18 1.38 -4.69
CA ASP A 271 -25.78 0.30 -5.49
C ASP A 271 -27.32 0.39 -5.42
N LEU A 272 -27.89 0.57 -4.21
CA LEU A 272 -29.34 0.76 -4.05
C LEU A 272 -29.83 2.03 -4.76
N ILE A 273 -29.08 3.13 -4.68
CA ILE A 273 -29.45 4.38 -5.35
C ILE A 273 -29.42 4.23 -6.88
N ARG A 274 -28.50 3.43 -7.44
CA ARG A 274 -28.49 3.12 -8.89
C ARG A 274 -29.76 2.39 -9.30
N ASP A 275 -30.16 1.39 -8.53
CA ASP A 275 -31.35 0.59 -8.81
C ASP A 275 -32.62 1.45 -8.71
N GLU A 276 -32.73 2.29 -7.68
CA GLU A 276 -33.86 3.22 -7.51
C GLU A 276 -33.98 4.25 -8.65
N LEU A 277 -32.85 4.72 -9.18
CA LEU A 277 -32.81 5.69 -10.29
C LEU A 277 -32.84 5.03 -11.67
N GLY A 278 -32.77 3.69 -11.75
CA GLY A 278 -32.68 2.95 -13.02
C GLY A 278 -31.41 3.26 -13.82
N VAL A 279 -30.29 3.60 -13.15
CA VAL A 279 -29.03 3.97 -13.78
C VAL A 279 -28.10 2.77 -13.83
N SER A 280 -27.64 2.35 -15.02
CA SER A 280 -26.68 1.25 -15.13
C SER A 280 -25.33 1.63 -14.52
N ALA A 281 -24.58 0.65 -14.01
CA ALA A 281 -23.21 0.84 -13.50
C ALA A 281 -22.24 1.41 -14.55
N THR A 282 -22.56 1.29 -15.84
CA THR A 282 -21.78 1.83 -16.97
C THR A 282 -22.15 3.26 -17.37
N ASP A 283 -23.28 3.77 -16.87
CA ASP A 283 -23.82 5.07 -17.29
C ASP A 283 -23.20 6.22 -16.50
N ASN A 284 -23.64 7.46 -16.77
CA ASN A 284 -23.18 8.62 -16.03
C ASN A 284 -23.62 8.57 -14.56
N GLN A 285 -22.65 8.37 -13.67
CA GLN A 285 -22.87 8.19 -12.23
C GLN A 285 -23.11 9.50 -11.45
N GLY A 286 -23.12 10.66 -12.12
CA GLY A 286 -23.21 11.96 -11.45
C GLY A 286 -24.47 12.12 -10.58
N GLN A 287 -25.63 11.71 -11.08
CA GLN A 287 -26.91 11.81 -10.35
C GLN A 287 -26.94 10.88 -9.13
N VAL A 288 -26.42 9.65 -9.27
CA VAL A 288 -26.30 8.67 -8.18
C VAL A 288 -25.42 9.23 -7.05
N ILE A 289 -24.26 9.79 -7.39
CA ILE A 289 -23.33 10.37 -6.41
C ILE A 289 -23.98 11.58 -5.70
N GLN A 290 -24.69 12.44 -6.44
CA GLN A 290 -25.39 13.58 -5.85
C GLN A 290 -26.50 13.13 -4.88
N ALA A 291 -27.31 12.16 -5.28
CA ALA A 291 -28.35 11.60 -4.41
C ALA A 291 -27.76 10.95 -3.15
N ALA A 292 -26.65 10.22 -3.28
CA ALA A 292 -25.95 9.63 -2.14
C ALA A 292 -25.42 10.71 -1.18
N HIS A 293 -24.78 11.77 -1.71
CA HIS A 293 -24.32 12.89 -0.89
C HIS A 293 -25.46 13.61 -0.17
N GLU A 294 -26.62 13.80 -0.81
CA GLU A 294 -27.74 14.48 -0.14
C GLU A 294 -28.34 13.61 0.98
N ARG A 295 -28.52 12.30 0.76
CA ARG A 295 -28.94 11.37 1.83
C ARG A 295 -27.96 11.35 2.99
N ALA A 296 -26.65 11.36 2.71
CA ALA A 296 -25.63 11.46 3.76
C ALA A 296 -25.75 12.79 4.53
N ARG A 297 -25.96 13.93 3.84
CA ARG A 297 -26.14 15.23 4.51
C ARG A 297 -27.36 15.28 5.41
N GLU A 298 -28.46 14.61 5.06
CA GLU A 298 -29.63 14.51 5.94
C GLU A 298 -29.26 13.86 7.29
N HIS A 299 -28.52 12.75 7.26
CA HIS A 299 -28.04 12.09 8.49
C HIS A 299 -27.01 12.94 9.25
N LEU A 300 -26.05 13.54 8.55
CA LEU A 300 -25.01 14.39 9.15
C LEU A 300 -25.61 15.62 9.85
N ARG A 301 -26.57 16.32 9.21
CA ARG A 301 -27.27 17.47 9.81
C ARG A 301 -28.09 17.07 11.05
N ALA A 302 -28.57 15.83 11.09
CA ALA A 302 -29.33 15.29 12.21
C ALA A 302 -28.44 14.71 13.33
N GLY A 303 -27.11 14.68 13.17
CA GLY A 303 -26.21 14.01 14.13
C GLY A 303 -26.53 12.52 14.28
N ARG A 304 -26.93 11.85 13.20
CA ARG A 304 -27.33 10.44 13.22
C ARG A 304 -26.24 9.56 12.63
N ASP A 305 -25.88 8.50 13.35
CA ASP A 305 -24.98 7.46 12.86
C ASP A 305 -25.56 6.74 11.65
N PHE A 306 -24.72 6.46 10.65
CA PHE A 306 -25.12 5.75 9.44
C PHE A 306 -23.93 5.03 8.77
N VAL A 307 -24.24 4.19 7.79
CA VAL A 307 -23.24 3.48 6.97
C VAL A 307 -23.22 4.06 5.57
N TRP A 308 -22.03 4.38 5.06
CA TRP A 308 -21.77 4.66 3.66
C TRP A 308 -21.26 3.39 2.96
N ASN A 309 -22.07 2.81 2.09
CA ASN A 309 -21.73 1.55 1.42
C ASN A 309 -21.39 1.80 -0.06
N ALA A 310 -20.13 1.58 -0.42
CA ALA A 310 -19.63 1.59 -1.79
C ALA A 310 -18.39 0.70 -1.90
N THR A 311 -17.88 0.47 -3.12
CA THR A 311 -16.66 -0.31 -3.32
C THR A 311 -15.42 0.42 -2.78
N ASN A 312 -15.29 1.73 -3.00
CA ASN A 312 -14.27 2.59 -2.38
C ASN A 312 -12.81 2.08 -2.48
N VAL A 313 -12.49 1.38 -3.58
CA VAL A 313 -11.21 0.65 -3.74
C VAL A 313 -10.00 1.54 -3.96
N THR A 314 -10.17 2.81 -4.37
CA THR A 314 -9.07 3.77 -4.56
C THR A 314 -9.07 4.83 -3.46
N ARG A 315 -7.88 5.36 -3.13
CA ARG A 315 -7.76 6.47 -2.17
C ARG A 315 -8.52 7.70 -2.63
N GLN A 316 -8.53 7.99 -3.93
CA GLN A 316 -9.24 9.14 -4.49
C GLN A 316 -10.76 9.06 -4.29
N ASN A 317 -11.35 7.86 -4.42
CA ASN A 317 -12.78 7.69 -4.19
C ASN A 317 -13.11 7.85 -2.71
N ARG A 318 -12.29 7.26 -1.83
CA ARG A 318 -12.44 7.43 -0.38
C ARG A 318 -12.29 8.88 0.04
N SER A 319 -11.27 9.60 -0.42
CA SER A 319 -11.01 10.98 0.02
C SER A 319 -12.18 11.93 -0.25
N ARG A 320 -13.00 11.67 -1.28
CA ARG A 320 -14.20 12.47 -1.57
C ARG A 320 -15.28 12.29 -0.52
N VAL A 321 -15.59 11.04 -0.16
CA VAL A 321 -16.58 10.77 0.90
C VAL A 321 -16.03 11.19 2.25
N LEU A 322 -14.79 10.85 2.58
CA LEU A 322 -14.17 11.21 3.86
C LEU A 322 -14.23 12.72 4.10
N ARG A 323 -13.86 13.54 3.10
CA ARG A 323 -13.98 15.00 3.20
C ARG A 323 -15.39 15.47 3.51
N LEU A 324 -16.41 14.95 2.82
CA LEU A 324 -17.82 15.30 3.11
C LEU A 324 -18.19 15.00 4.57
N LEU A 325 -17.79 13.85 5.10
CA LEU A 325 -18.12 13.46 6.47
C LEU A 325 -17.40 14.37 7.48
N ARG A 326 -16.13 14.69 7.19
CA ARG A 326 -15.26 15.52 8.02
C ARG A 326 -15.68 16.99 8.03
N ASP A 327 -16.19 17.52 6.92
CA ASP A 327 -16.76 18.88 6.86
C ASP A 327 -17.95 19.08 7.81
N TYR A 328 -18.61 17.99 8.22
CA TYR A 328 -19.70 17.98 9.22
C TYR A 328 -19.23 17.56 10.62
N GLY A 329 -17.91 17.41 10.82
CA GLY A 329 -17.31 17.03 12.09
C GLY A 329 -17.59 15.59 12.52
N ALA A 330 -17.98 14.69 11.61
CA ALA A 330 -18.28 13.30 11.97
C ALA A 330 -17.03 12.52 12.40
N ARG A 331 -17.19 11.62 13.36
CA ARG A 331 -16.24 10.52 13.57
C ARG A 331 -16.38 9.56 12.41
N VAL A 332 -15.26 9.17 11.83
CA VAL A 332 -15.22 8.30 10.65
C VAL A 332 -14.49 7.02 10.97
N GLU A 333 -15.12 5.91 10.63
CA GLU A 333 -14.56 4.57 10.70
C GLU A 333 -14.56 3.98 9.28
N ILE A 334 -13.47 3.35 8.85
CA ILE A 334 -13.43 2.59 7.60
C ILE A 334 -13.45 1.10 7.93
N VAL A 335 -14.34 0.35 7.30
CA VAL A 335 -14.34 -1.12 7.36
C VAL A 335 -13.93 -1.66 6.01
N TYR A 336 -12.76 -2.28 5.97
CA TYR A 336 -12.15 -2.84 4.77
C TYR A 336 -12.26 -4.35 4.75
N LEU A 337 -12.95 -4.90 3.75
CA LEU A 337 -13.08 -6.35 3.57
C LEU A 337 -12.19 -6.83 2.44
N GLU A 338 -11.28 -7.75 2.74
CA GLU A 338 -10.37 -8.36 1.75
C GLU A 338 -10.32 -9.89 1.90
N PRO A 339 -11.32 -10.60 1.37
CA PRO A 339 -11.23 -12.06 1.30
C PRO A 339 -10.10 -12.50 0.35
N SER A 340 -9.68 -13.75 0.49
CA SER A 340 -8.75 -14.37 -0.46
C SER A 340 -9.30 -14.32 -1.89
N PRO A 341 -8.45 -14.29 -2.94
CA PRO A 341 -8.90 -14.27 -4.33
C PRO A 341 -9.92 -15.38 -4.65
N ASP A 342 -9.70 -16.59 -4.15
CA ASP A 342 -10.58 -17.73 -4.36
C ASP A 342 -11.92 -17.60 -3.63
N GLN A 343 -11.91 -17.01 -2.44
CA GLN A 343 -13.15 -16.70 -1.72
C GLN A 343 -13.93 -15.59 -2.42
N LEU A 344 -13.26 -14.51 -2.84
CA LEU A 344 -13.88 -13.40 -3.56
C LEU A 344 -14.57 -13.88 -4.85
N ARG A 345 -13.86 -14.68 -5.65
CA ARG A 345 -14.39 -15.26 -6.91
C ARG A 345 -15.57 -16.20 -6.65
N ARG A 346 -15.50 -17.04 -5.61
CA ARG A 346 -16.64 -17.89 -5.22
C ARG A 346 -17.86 -17.03 -4.85
N GLN A 347 -17.68 -16.08 -3.92
CA GLN A 347 -18.74 -15.18 -3.47
C GLN A 347 -19.35 -14.38 -4.62
N ASN A 348 -18.54 -13.91 -5.58
CA ASN A 348 -19.03 -13.17 -6.74
C ASN A 348 -19.77 -14.05 -7.77
N ARG A 349 -19.44 -15.34 -7.91
CA ARG A 349 -20.21 -16.23 -8.80
C ARG A 349 -21.57 -16.62 -8.22
N ASP A 350 -21.66 -16.70 -6.91
CA ASP A 350 -22.86 -17.19 -6.22
C ASP A 350 -23.93 -16.11 -6.02
N ARG A 351 -23.64 -14.84 -6.34
CA ARG A 351 -24.60 -13.73 -6.23
C ARG A 351 -25.53 -13.64 -7.46
N PRO A 352 -26.79 -13.20 -7.31
CA PRO A 352 -27.72 -13.01 -8.43
C PRO A 352 -27.19 -12.08 -9.52
N ASP A 353 -26.60 -10.95 -9.14
CA ASP A 353 -26.06 -9.94 -10.06
C ASP A 353 -24.52 -10.00 -10.11
N ALA A 354 -23.99 -11.13 -10.56
CA ALA A 354 -22.55 -11.37 -10.61
C ALA A 354 -21.82 -10.31 -11.45
N VAL A 355 -20.77 -9.72 -10.88
CA VAL A 355 -19.93 -8.76 -11.61
C VAL A 355 -18.99 -9.55 -12.52
N PRO A 356 -18.80 -9.17 -13.80
CA PRO A 356 -17.88 -9.89 -14.68
C PRO A 356 -16.47 -9.99 -14.10
N GLU A 357 -15.84 -11.16 -14.16
CA GLU A 357 -14.50 -11.40 -13.60
C GLU A 357 -13.45 -10.40 -14.10
N ALA A 358 -13.52 -10.01 -15.38
CA ALA A 358 -12.62 -8.99 -15.94
C ALA A 358 -12.74 -7.62 -15.25
N VAL A 359 -13.92 -7.28 -14.73
CA VAL A 359 -14.13 -6.04 -13.96
C VAL A 359 -13.52 -6.18 -12.56
N ILE A 360 -13.62 -7.35 -11.92
CA ILE A 360 -12.98 -7.62 -10.64
C ILE A 360 -11.46 -7.56 -10.78
N ASP A 361 -10.89 -8.22 -11.79
CA ASP A 361 -9.45 -8.18 -12.08
C ASP A 361 -8.98 -6.74 -12.38
N HIS A 362 -9.80 -5.93 -13.04
CA HIS A 362 -9.48 -4.51 -13.27
C HIS A 362 -9.54 -3.67 -11.99
N LEU A 363 -10.50 -3.93 -11.10
CA LEU A 363 -10.62 -3.24 -9.83
C LEU A 363 -9.53 -3.68 -8.84
N SER A 364 -9.13 -4.95 -8.82
CA SER A 364 -8.06 -5.45 -7.96
C SER A 364 -6.73 -4.79 -8.29
N LYS A 365 -6.46 -4.53 -9.58
CA LYS A 365 -5.27 -3.77 -10.03
C LYS A 365 -5.24 -2.32 -9.55
N LYS A 366 -6.39 -1.76 -9.19
CA LYS A 366 -6.53 -0.39 -8.68
C LYS A 366 -6.72 -0.34 -7.16
N LEU A 367 -6.71 -1.48 -6.50
CA LEU A 367 -6.99 -1.60 -5.09
C LEU A 367 -5.86 -0.94 -4.29
N GLU A 368 -6.21 0.13 -3.61
CA GLU A 368 -5.38 0.81 -2.62
C GLU A 368 -6.05 0.59 -1.26
N PRO A 369 -5.59 -0.34 -0.41
CA PRO A 369 -6.17 -0.54 0.92
C PRO A 369 -6.22 0.77 1.71
N PRO A 370 -7.26 1.00 2.54
CA PRO A 370 -7.32 2.20 3.36
C PRO A 370 -6.16 2.23 4.34
N ARG A 371 -5.57 3.42 4.48
CA ARG A 371 -4.48 3.65 5.42
C ARG A 371 -5.03 4.10 6.76
N PHE A 372 -4.36 3.74 7.84
CA PHE A 372 -4.80 4.01 9.22
C PHE A 372 -4.93 5.51 9.57
N TRP A 373 -4.36 6.40 8.75
CA TRP A 373 -4.52 7.85 8.87
C TRP A 373 -5.65 8.42 8.00
N GLU A 374 -6.33 7.62 7.17
CA GLU A 374 -7.48 8.09 6.37
C GLU A 374 -8.74 8.32 7.23
N ALA A 375 -8.79 7.75 8.43
CA ALA A 375 -9.94 7.85 9.33
C ALA A 375 -9.50 7.68 10.79
N HIS A 376 -10.42 7.97 11.72
CA HIS A 376 -10.19 7.79 13.16
C HIS A 376 -10.01 6.32 13.48
N GLU A 377 -10.70 5.44 12.75
CA GLU A 377 -10.57 4.01 12.92
C GLU A 377 -10.57 3.32 11.55
N VAL A 378 -9.71 2.33 11.37
CA VAL A 378 -9.68 1.48 10.17
C VAL A 378 -9.66 0.02 10.61
N ASN A 379 -10.78 -0.66 10.34
CA ASN A 379 -10.99 -2.06 10.66
C ASN A 379 -10.73 -2.92 9.41
N LEU A 380 -9.72 -3.79 9.50
CA LEU A 380 -9.34 -4.74 8.46
C LEU A 380 -10.03 -6.08 8.75
N VAL A 381 -10.83 -6.59 7.80
CA VAL A 381 -11.71 -7.75 7.96
C VAL A 381 -11.47 -8.80 6.89
#